data_AF-A0A969APA9-F1
#
_entry.id   AF-A0A969APA9-F1
#
_cell.length_a   1.000
_cell.length_b   1.000
_cell.length_c   1.000
_cell.angle_alpha   90.00
_cell.angle_beta   90.00
_cell.angle_gamma   90.00
#
_symmetry.space_group_name_H-M   'P 1'
#
loop_
_entity.id
_entity.type
_entity.pdbx_description
1 polymer ?
#
loop_
_entity_poly.entity_id
_entity_poly.type
_entity_poly.pdbx_seq_one_letter_code
_entity_poly.pdbx_strand_id
1 'polypeptide(L)'
;MKQAISMALAANTLLAGAALAQSAPLQMYSQDYVFYSVPLPAGTYTFGISSPDGDADILLINSAGDTVAEGFEVGDDQFTLSLPEDTYQLGFFMRSCSNWFFPCSASESLSRQGDPDFGVGVYLLYSGSLADLSSSDECERIPFRGPDGTYVGDVCR
;
A
#
# COMPACT_ATOMS: atom_id res chain seq x y z
N MET A 1 31.56 -47.77 29.03
CA MET A 1 30.91 -47.70 27.71
C MET A 1 29.47 -47.20 27.90
N LYS A 2 29.18 -45.95 27.55
CA LYS A 2 27.81 -45.40 27.51
C LYS A 2 27.66 -44.69 26.17
N GLN A 3 26.93 -45.30 25.23
CA GLN A 3 26.53 -44.65 23.99
C GLN A 3 25.23 -43.88 24.26
N ALA A 4 25.23 -42.57 24.01
CA ALA A 4 24.03 -41.76 23.98
C ALA A 4 23.56 -41.67 22.52
N ILE A 5 22.31 -42.09 22.32
CA ILE A 5 21.58 -42.06 21.05
C ILE A 5 21.31 -40.60 20.69
N SER A 6 21.89 -40.13 19.59
CA SER A 6 21.51 -38.84 18.98
C SER A 6 20.22 -39.05 18.19
N MET A 7 19.14 -38.43 18.64
CA MET A 7 17.96 -38.12 17.84
C MET A 7 17.81 -36.59 17.85
N ALA A 8 18.20 -35.94 16.76
CA ALA A 8 17.79 -34.58 16.48
C ALA A 8 16.72 -34.64 15.39
N LEU A 9 15.53 -34.25 15.83
CA LEU A 9 14.25 -34.23 15.14
C LEU A 9 14.32 -33.27 13.93
N ALA A 10 13.91 -33.75 12.76
CA ALA A 10 13.72 -32.92 11.58
C ALA A 10 12.60 -31.91 11.83
N ALA A 11 12.96 -30.62 11.91
CA ALA A 11 11.99 -29.54 11.81
C ALA A 11 11.61 -29.38 10.34
N ASN A 12 10.62 -30.17 9.89
CA ASN A 12 9.84 -29.81 8.72
C ASN A 12 8.98 -28.61 9.10
N THR A 13 9.54 -27.41 8.95
CA THR A 13 8.78 -26.17 9.02
C THR A 13 7.74 -26.24 7.91
N LEU A 14 6.47 -26.39 8.31
CA LEU A 14 5.34 -26.31 7.39
C LEU A 14 5.42 -24.95 6.68
N LEU A 15 5.54 -24.97 5.34
CA LEU A 15 5.06 -23.86 4.51
C LEU A 15 3.54 -23.84 4.67
N ALA A 16 3.06 -23.15 5.72
CA ALA A 16 1.68 -22.70 5.74
C ALA A 16 1.57 -21.65 4.64
N GLY A 17 0.87 -22.01 3.55
CA GLY A 17 0.47 -21.06 2.53
C GLY A 17 -0.25 -19.91 3.23
N ALA A 18 0.40 -18.76 3.24
CA ALA A 18 -0.07 -17.63 3.98
C ALA A 18 -1.30 -17.06 3.25
N ALA A 19 -2.45 -17.12 3.93
CA ALA A 19 -3.71 -16.65 3.40
C ALA A 19 -3.60 -15.14 3.20
N LEU A 20 -3.70 -14.69 1.95
CA LEU A 20 -3.76 -13.26 1.58
C LEU A 20 -4.69 -12.56 2.58
N ALA A 21 -4.12 -11.75 3.48
CA ALA A 21 -4.90 -10.74 4.13
C ALA A 21 -5.23 -9.76 2.99
N GLN A 22 -6.42 -9.88 2.42
CA GLN A 22 -6.96 -8.83 1.56
C GLN A 22 -7.74 -7.93 2.50
N SER A 23 -7.47 -6.62 2.45
CA SER A 23 -8.46 -5.66 2.93
C SER A 23 -9.77 -5.89 2.17
N ALA A 24 -10.91 -5.61 2.81
CA ALA A 24 -12.17 -5.60 2.06
C ALA A 24 -12.00 -4.66 0.85
N PRO A 25 -12.53 -5.00 -0.34
CA PRO A 25 -12.33 -4.18 -1.51
C PRO A 25 -12.77 -2.75 -1.24
N LEU A 26 -11.89 -1.80 -1.57
CA LEU A 26 -12.22 -0.39 -1.55
C LEU A 26 -13.21 -0.08 -2.67
N GLN A 27 -14.13 0.82 -2.37
CA GLN A 27 -15.02 1.39 -3.37
C GLN A 27 -14.52 2.81 -3.66
N MET A 28 -14.05 3.04 -4.89
CA MET A 28 -13.41 4.29 -5.30
C MET A 28 -13.99 4.75 -6.63
N TYR A 29 -14.38 6.02 -6.74
CA TYR A 29 -14.74 6.61 -8.03
C TYR A 29 -13.51 7.04 -8.81
N SER A 30 -13.71 7.42 -10.07
CA SER A 30 -12.65 8.04 -10.85
C SER A 30 -12.11 9.27 -10.14
N GLN A 31 -10.80 9.33 -10.05
CA GLN A 31 -10.02 10.35 -9.36
C GLN A 31 -10.14 10.32 -7.83
N ASP A 32 -10.66 9.26 -7.23
CA ASP A 32 -10.60 9.09 -5.77
C ASP A 32 -9.22 8.64 -5.31
N TYR A 33 -8.89 8.94 -4.06
CA TYR A 33 -7.67 8.47 -3.43
C TYR A 33 -7.88 8.13 -1.96
N VAL A 34 -7.01 7.30 -1.43
CA VAL A 34 -6.96 6.92 -0.01
C VAL A 34 -5.53 6.73 0.46
N PHE A 35 -5.26 7.14 1.70
CA PHE A 35 -3.94 7.01 2.30
C PHE A 35 -4.00 6.36 3.67
N TYR A 36 -3.03 5.49 3.92
CA TYR A 36 -2.83 4.84 5.20
C TYR A 36 -1.48 5.20 5.78
N SER A 37 -1.42 5.33 7.11
CA SER A 37 -0.17 5.27 7.87
C SER A 37 0.12 3.82 8.20
N VAL A 38 1.32 3.34 7.87
CA VAL A 38 1.72 1.95 8.06
C VAL A 38 3.10 1.90 8.74
N PRO A 39 3.19 1.55 10.02
CA PRO A 39 4.47 1.28 10.67
C PRO A 39 5.00 -0.07 10.19
N LEU A 40 6.16 -0.06 9.53
CA LEU A 40 6.79 -1.25 8.97
C LEU A 40 8.15 -1.49 9.62
N PRO A 41 8.42 -2.68 10.18
CA PRO A 41 9.79 -3.06 10.55
C PRO A 41 10.67 -3.20 9.30
N ALA A 42 11.99 -3.26 9.49
CA ALA A 42 12.89 -3.51 8.37
C ALA A 42 12.57 -4.85 7.68
N GLY A 43 12.54 -4.87 6.35
CA GLY A 43 12.18 -6.07 5.60
C GLY A 43 11.99 -5.84 4.10
N THR A 44 11.72 -6.92 3.37
CA THR A 44 11.33 -6.85 1.96
C THR A 44 9.83 -6.95 1.86
N TYR A 45 9.22 -5.98 1.20
CA TYR A 45 7.78 -5.82 1.09
C TYR A 45 7.36 -5.84 -0.37
N THR A 46 6.19 -6.40 -0.61
CA THR A 46 5.48 -6.29 -1.88
C THR A 46 4.17 -5.57 -1.61
N PHE A 47 3.96 -4.49 -2.34
CA PHE A 47 2.74 -3.70 -2.33
C PHE A 47 2.07 -3.86 -3.69
N GLY A 48 0.75 -3.93 -3.70
CA GLY A 48 0.01 -3.93 -4.94
C GLY A 48 -1.41 -3.41 -4.77
N ILE A 49 -1.95 -2.91 -5.87
CA ILE A 49 -3.34 -2.57 -6.03
C ILE A 49 -3.85 -3.17 -7.34
N SER A 50 -5.09 -3.63 -7.32
CA SER A 50 -5.75 -4.17 -8.50
C SER A 50 -7.16 -3.66 -8.60
N SER A 51 -7.62 -3.40 -9.81
CA SER A 51 -9.01 -3.02 -10.07
C SER A 51 -9.50 -3.70 -11.35
N PRO A 52 -10.56 -4.53 -11.28
CA PRO A 52 -11.10 -5.18 -12.47
C PRO A 52 -11.86 -4.23 -13.40
N ASP A 53 -12.23 -3.04 -12.89
CA ASP A 53 -13.11 -2.09 -13.55
C ASP A 53 -12.56 -0.66 -13.57
N GLY A 54 -11.27 -0.47 -13.28
CA GLY A 54 -10.61 0.82 -13.30
C GLY A 54 -9.09 0.72 -13.41
N ASP A 55 -8.46 1.89 -13.43
CA ASP A 55 -7.01 2.04 -13.46
C ASP A 55 -6.57 2.56 -12.10
N ALA A 56 -5.86 1.73 -11.34
CA ALA A 56 -5.50 2.03 -9.97
C ALA A 56 -3.98 2.16 -9.80
N ASP A 57 -3.55 3.28 -9.22
CA ASP A 57 -2.15 3.60 -8.99
C ASP A 57 -1.81 3.47 -7.49
N ILE A 58 -0.53 3.31 -7.19
CA ILE A 58 -0.03 3.11 -5.83
C ILE A 58 1.22 3.97 -5.58
N LEU A 59 1.30 4.56 -4.39
CA LEU A 59 2.39 5.45 -3.97
C LEU A 59 2.84 5.09 -2.56
N LEU A 60 4.15 5.05 -2.34
CA LEU A 60 4.74 4.86 -1.03
C LEU A 60 5.66 6.03 -0.67
N ILE A 61 5.40 6.63 0.48
CA ILE A 61 6.13 7.78 1.01
C ILE A 61 6.71 7.42 2.38
N ASN A 62 7.96 7.80 2.67
CA ASN A 62 8.57 7.59 3.99
C ASN A 62 8.10 8.65 5.02
N SER A 63 8.56 8.54 6.27
CA SER A 63 8.20 9.50 7.33
C SER A 63 8.78 10.90 7.13
N ALA A 64 9.86 11.04 6.36
CA ALA A 64 10.41 12.32 5.94
C ALA A 64 9.57 12.99 4.82
N GLY A 65 8.64 12.22 4.25
CA GLY A 65 7.75 12.63 3.18
C GLY A 65 8.36 12.51 1.78
N ASP A 66 9.49 11.82 1.63
CA ASP A 66 10.04 11.49 0.32
C ASP A 66 9.29 10.32 -0.31
N THR A 67 8.98 10.40 -1.60
CA THR A 67 8.51 9.27 -2.39
C THR A 67 9.60 8.21 -2.48
N VAL A 68 9.29 6.99 -2.04
CA VAL A 68 10.21 5.84 -2.03
C VAL A 68 9.93 4.89 -3.20
N ALA A 69 8.66 4.74 -3.56
CA ALA A 69 8.22 3.90 -4.67
C ALA A 69 6.85 4.36 -5.19
N GLU A 70 6.61 4.11 -6.47
CA GLU A 70 5.37 4.41 -7.16
C GLU A 70 5.10 3.38 -8.26
N GLY A 71 3.82 3.09 -8.48
CA GLY A 71 3.30 2.35 -9.63
C GLY A 71 2.23 3.23 -10.30
N PHE A 72 2.29 3.31 -11.63
CA PHE A 72 1.38 4.11 -12.45
C PHE A 72 0.93 3.36 -13.72
N GLU A 73 0.85 2.04 -13.65
CA GLU A 73 0.40 1.19 -14.75
C GLU A 73 -1.12 1.26 -14.91
N VAL A 74 -1.58 1.10 -16.15
CA VAL A 74 -3.02 1.07 -16.45
C VAL A 74 -3.57 -0.29 -16.03
N GLY A 75 -4.47 -0.29 -15.04
CA GLY A 75 -5.10 -1.48 -14.47
C GLY A 75 -4.55 -1.83 -13.09
N ASP A 76 -3.67 -2.84 -13.04
CA ASP A 76 -3.08 -3.36 -11.81
C ASP A 76 -1.65 -2.87 -11.66
N ASP A 77 -1.30 -2.42 -10.45
CA ASP A 77 0.05 -1.96 -10.11
C ASP A 77 0.65 -2.77 -8.96
N GLN A 78 1.95 -3.07 -9.05
CA GLN A 78 2.67 -3.79 -8.00
C GLN A 78 4.16 -3.45 -8.00
N PHE A 79 4.75 -3.32 -6.81
CA PHE A 79 6.20 -3.26 -6.65
C PHE A 79 6.70 -4.02 -5.43
N THR A 80 7.97 -4.43 -5.48
CA THR A 80 8.67 -5.11 -4.38
C THR A 80 9.96 -4.37 -4.05
N LEU A 81 10.17 -4.03 -2.78
CA LEU A 81 11.38 -3.34 -2.33
C LEU A 81 11.77 -3.69 -0.89
N SER A 82 13.05 -3.49 -0.57
CA SER A 82 13.55 -3.62 0.79
C SER A 82 13.52 -2.26 1.50
N LEU A 83 12.84 -2.22 2.63
CA LEU A 83 12.60 -1.02 3.43
C LEU A 83 13.32 -1.12 4.79
N PRO A 84 13.91 -0.01 5.29
CA PRO A 84 14.27 0.11 6.69
C PRO A 84 13.01 0.20 7.57
N GLU A 85 13.19 0.03 8.89
CA GLU A 85 12.13 0.28 9.86
C GLU A 85 11.74 1.75 9.85
N ASP A 86 10.48 2.05 9.56
CA ASP A 86 9.92 3.40 9.55
C ASP A 86 8.37 3.34 9.57
N THR A 87 7.72 4.50 9.70
CA THR A 87 6.30 4.67 9.37
C THR A 87 6.16 5.25 7.97
N TYR A 88 5.52 4.48 7.10
CA TYR A 88 5.28 4.87 5.72
C TYR A 88 3.84 5.36 5.54
N GLN A 89 3.64 6.22 4.55
CA GLN A 89 2.32 6.52 4.03
C GLN A 89 2.12 5.74 2.73
N LEU A 90 1.08 4.91 2.69
CA LEU A 90 0.69 4.12 1.53
C LEU A 90 -0.54 4.76 0.90
N GLY A 91 -0.36 5.34 -0.27
CA GLY A 91 -1.40 5.97 -1.07
C GLY A 91 -1.89 5.05 -2.18
N PHE A 92 -3.19 5.08 -2.41
CA PHE A 92 -3.84 4.43 -3.54
C PHE A 92 -4.71 5.44 -4.26
N PHE A 93 -4.66 5.44 -5.57
CA PHE A 93 -5.39 6.37 -6.42
C PHE A 93 -6.17 5.62 -7.48
N MET A 94 -7.43 5.98 -7.67
CA MET A 94 -8.22 5.48 -8.79
C MET A 94 -8.16 6.52 -9.89
N ARG A 95 -7.34 6.30 -10.92
CA ARG A 95 -7.20 7.27 -12.02
C ARG A 95 -8.47 7.37 -12.86
N SER A 96 -9.05 6.22 -13.18
CA SER A 96 -10.27 6.14 -13.98
C SER A 96 -11.07 4.89 -13.65
N CYS A 97 -12.38 5.00 -13.81
CA CYS A 97 -13.31 3.89 -13.80
C CYS A 97 -13.89 3.67 -15.18
N SER A 98 -14.11 2.41 -15.52
CA SER A 98 -14.82 2.00 -16.73
C SER A 98 -16.25 2.55 -16.78
N ASN A 99 -16.82 2.87 -15.61
CA ASN A 99 -18.12 3.49 -15.47
C ASN A 99 -18.05 4.67 -14.47
N TRP A 100 -18.53 5.84 -14.88
CA TRP A 100 -18.55 7.04 -14.05
C TRP A 100 -19.73 7.10 -13.06
N PHE A 101 -20.74 6.23 -13.24
CA PHE A 101 -21.96 6.19 -12.43
C PHE A 101 -21.87 5.27 -11.22
N PHE A 102 -20.91 4.34 -11.21
CA PHE A 102 -20.70 3.37 -10.15
C PHE A 102 -19.23 3.43 -9.71
N PRO A 103 -18.93 3.23 -8.42
CA PRO A 103 -17.55 3.16 -7.98
C PRO A 103 -16.89 1.91 -8.56
N CYS A 104 -15.59 2.01 -8.83
CA CYS A 104 -14.73 0.87 -9.06
C CYS A 104 -14.51 0.09 -7.76
N SER A 105 -14.26 -1.19 -7.90
CA SER A 105 -13.69 -1.99 -6.84
C SER A 105 -12.17 -1.97 -6.95
N ALA A 106 -11.46 -1.63 -5.89
CA ALA A 106 -10.01 -1.78 -5.81
C ALA A 106 -9.66 -2.76 -4.68
N SER A 107 -8.75 -3.69 -4.94
CA SER A 107 -8.23 -4.62 -3.93
C SER A 107 -6.76 -4.35 -3.70
N GLU A 108 -6.40 -4.11 -2.45
CA GLU A 108 -5.04 -3.83 -2.05
C GLU A 108 -4.36 -5.13 -1.59
N SER A 109 -3.05 -5.18 -1.74
CA SER A 109 -2.23 -6.23 -1.17
C SER A 109 -0.94 -5.67 -0.58
N LEU A 110 -0.60 -6.15 0.60
CA LEU A 110 0.65 -5.90 1.29
C LEU A 110 1.15 -7.24 1.83
N SER A 111 2.37 -7.59 1.47
CA SER A 111 3.05 -8.76 2.02
C SER A 111 4.50 -8.43 2.37
N ARG A 112 5.01 -9.10 3.41
CA ARG A 112 6.38 -9.04 3.88
C ARG A 112 7.02 -10.40 3.70
N GLN A 113 8.09 -10.47 2.92
CA GLN A 113 8.82 -11.72 2.63
C GLN A 113 7.93 -12.86 2.11
N GLY A 114 6.81 -12.53 1.46
CA GLY A 114 5.84 -13.50 0.93
C GLY A 114 4.70 -13.87 1.89
N ASP A 115 4.76 -13.42 3.14
CA ASP A 115 3.66 -13.54 4.09
C ASP A 115 2.78 -12.26 4.03
N PRO A 116 1.45 -12.36 3.95
CA PRO A 116 0.55 -11.22 3.95
C PRO A 116 0.64 -10.49 5.29
N ASP A 117 0.80 -9.17 5.22
CA ASP A 117 1.20 -8.34 6.36
C ASP A 117 0.24 -7.16 6.57
N PHE A 118 -1.07 -7.40 6.48
CA PHE A 118 -2.06 -6.44 6.99
C PHE A 118 -2.24 -6.66 8.49
N GLY A 119 -1.20 -6.38 9.27
CA GLY A 119 -1.17 -6.87 10.64
C GLY A 119 -0.14 -6.24 11.55
N VAL A 120 -0.16 -4.91 11.70
CA VAL A 120 -0.28 -4.14 12.96
C VAL A 120 -0.18 -2.65 12.59
N GLY A 121 -1.17 -1.83 12.95
CA GLY A 121 -1.04 -0.36 12.91
C GLY A 121 -1.30 0.32 11.55
N VAL A 122 -2.03 -0.32 10.62
CA VAL A 122 -2.54 0.38 9.43
C VAL A 122 -3.69 1.30 9.87
N TYR A 123 -3.50 2.61 9.74
CA TYR A 123 -4.52 3.60 10.07
C TYR A 123 -4.90 4.39 8.84
N LEU A 124 -6.20 4.43 8.50
CA LEU A 124 -6.70 5.36 7.50
C LEU A 124 -6.37 6.79 7.95
N LEU A 125 -5.55 7.49 7.18
CA LEU A 125 -5.23 8.88 7.43
C LEU A 125 -6.30 9.78 6.82
N TYR A 126 -6.60 9.57 5.54
CA TYR A 126 -7.57 10.37 4.80
C TYR A 126 -8.00 9.66 3.49
N SER A 127 -9.18 10.01 2.99
CA SER A 127 -9.70 9.64 1.67
C SER A 127 -10.46 10.83 1.08
N GLY A 128 -10.53 10.91 -0.25
CA GLY A 128 -11.19 12.01 -0.94
C GLY A 128 -11.22 11.83 -2.45
N SER A 129 -11.70 12.86 -3.16
CA SER A 129 -11.71 12.91 -4.61
C SER A 129 -10.83 14.05 -5.11
N LEU A 130 -9.99 13.82 -6.12
CA LEU A 130 -9.25 14.92 -6.78
C LEU A 130 -10.23 15.89 -7.47
N ALA A 131 -11.45 15.44 -7.80
CA ALA A 131 -12.50 16.32 -8.32
C ALA A 131 -12.86 17.43 -7.31
N ASP A 132 -12.80 17.16 -6.00
CA ASP A 132 -13.04 18.15 -4.95
C ASP A 132 -11.90 19.14 -4.79
N LEU A 133 -10.73 18.83 -5.36
CA LEU A 133 -9.53 19.67 -5.28
C LEU A 133 -9.42 20.63 -6.49
N SER A 134 -10.05 20.28 -7.62
CA SER A 134 -9.99 20.89 -8.97
C SER A 134 -10.30 22.39 -9.18
N SER A 135 -10.09 23.26 -8.20
CA SER A 135 -10.25 24.72 -8.35
C SER A 135 -8.97 25.53 -8.60
N SER A 136 -7.80 24.91 -8.84
CA SER A 136 -6.61 25.68 -9.26
C SER A 136 -5.68 24.93 -10.23
N ASP A 137 -5.46 25.53 -11.40
CA ASP A 137 -4.65 25.08 -12.56
C ASP A 137 -3.13 24.90 -12.31
N GLU A 138 -2.66 24.63 -11.10
CA GLU A 138 -1.23 24.42 -10.81
C GLU A 138 -1.06 23.19 -9.93
N CYS A 139 -0.05 22.34 -10.23
CA CYS A 139 0.45 21.23 -9.42
C CYS A 139 -0.24 21.10 -8.07
N GLU A 140 -1.12 20.11 -7.96
CA GLU A 140 -2.07 20.10 -6.87
C GLU A 140 -1.38 19.64 -5.58
N ARG A 141 -1.33 20.57 -4.64
CA ARG A 141 -0.90 20.32 -3.26
C ARG A 141 -1.92 19.41 -2.60
N ILE A 142 -1.70 18.10 -2.66
CA ILE A 142 -2.33 17.20 -1.69
C ILE A 142 -1.73 17.62 -0.34
N PRO A 143 -2.52 18.12 0.63
CA PRO A 143 -1.99 18.56 1.91
C PRO A 143 -1.59 17.34 2.73
N PHE A 144 -0.39 16.84 2.51
CA PHE A 144 0.23 15.84 3.35
C PHE A 144 0.46 16.45 4.73
N ARG A 145 -0.09 15.87 5.79
CA ARG A 145 0.39 16.12 7.15
C ARG A 145 1.32 14.97 7.49
N GLY A 146 2.62 15.25 7.61
CA GLY A 146 3.51 14.40 8.38
C GLY A 146 2.98 14.23 9.82
N PRO A 147 3.46 13.23 10.57
CA PRO A 147 3.09 13.05 11.98
C PRO A 147 3.42 14.28 12.87
N ASP A 148 4.26 15.19 12.39
CA ASP A 148 4.64 16.47 12.97
C ASP A 148 3.83 17.68 12.42
N GLY A 149 2.93 17.45 11.46
CA GLY A 149 2.12 18.48 10.81
C GLY A 149 2.80 19.17 9.62
N THR A 150 3.96 18.67 9.16
CA THR A 150 4.73 19.26 8.06
C THR A 150 4.16 18.85 6.69
N TYR A 151 4.15 19.79 5.73
CA TYR A 151 3.69 19.58 4.35
C TYR A 151 4.78 18.89 3.52
N VAL A 152 4.47 17.77 2.89
CA VAL A 152 5.45 17.08 2.03
C VAL A 152 4.85 16.54 0.74
N GLY A 153 4.95 17.33 -0.33
CA GLY A 153 4.74 16.89 -1.72
C GLY A 153 3.66 17.65 -2.48
N ASP A 154 3.95 17.99 -3.73
CA ASP A 154 2.97 18.42 -4.74
C ASP A 154 2.78 17.22 -5.69
N VAL A 155 1.55 16.77 -5.96
CA VAL A 155 1.29 15.76 -7.00
C VAL A 155 0.86 16.50 -8.26
N CYS A 156 1.79 16.62 -9.21
CA CYS A 156 1.53 17.24 -10.50
C CYS A 156 1.04 16.19 -11.50
N ARG A 157 0.09 16.58 -12.34
CA ARG A 157 -0.32 15.82 -13.53
C ARG A 157 0.64 16.04 -14.69
#